data_AF-A0A087GHJ4-F1
#
_entry.id   AF-A0A087GHJ4-F1
#
_cell.length_a   1.000
_cell.length_b   1.000
_cell.length_c   1.000
_cell.angle_alpha   90.00
_cell.angle_beta   90.00
_cell.angle_gamma   90.00
#
_symmetry.space_group_name_H-M   'P 1'
#
loop_
_entity.id
_entity.type
_entity.pdbx_description
1 polymer ?
#
loop_
_entity_poly.entity_id
_entity_poly.type
_entity_poly.pdbx_seq_one_letter_code
_entity_poly.pdbx_strand_id
1 'polypeptide(L)'
;MADVVQYRLERMVDELDDLERRGIFTRAEISEIVKQRRKFEYRLKRPSPLKQDFLAYIDYETRLDELRTLRRKAVSEKKRKKKSVSDFAGVVKIVEIYRLATMRFKGDIDLWFRYLEFCKHKRNGRMNKVLAQVIRFHPKVPGVWIYAAAWEFDRNLNVAAARALMLNGLRVCPNSLDLWVEYLRMELTYLNKLKARRVALGQDTPSLVRHEDEKWKDENKDLFMSLVDEDSVVEKKDDIFREQGSTVLDAIYDGAIEALPSTFDLRKRFFEILEATDLAQSDQIRDKILSDLKRDFSKDPQYWNWLARHEMSDGISKETSIDFANPQLQKAIQVFEEGLQTVDSSCMFEMYIKFLKESLAPSNGDDDEISPSEDCISHLINVYKKADGTGCLTEELANDYVSLYLKLGKPNEAQKLAEKLCSGKFVGSAKLWLSRVSVELRSLSKNSTPSKADLQVVFELLSNALGKVPISESESLWRTAFKFFSHQRTYFDKLVEMSILTVAKSIGSDHVFSLASAVVKFVLETKGTHRAREIYKRFLALPRPGLVLYKDCIDIETNLASLGDKDCLKNARKLYESAVANYSEDVELWKDYYSLETKMGTSETANGVYWRARKTLKESADFIVGSDLL
;
A
#
# COMPACT_ATOMS: atom_id res chain seq x y z
N MET A 1 41.78 23.59 -2.36
CA MET A 1 40.91 22.55 -1.75
C MET A 1 41.46 22.11 -0.38
N ALA A 2 42.77 21.86 -0.26
CA ALA A 2 43.41 21.49 1.00
C ALA A 2 43.36 22.59 2.08
N ASP A 3 43.59 23.86 1.71
CA ASP A 3 43.65 24.97 2.68
C ASP A 3 42.35 25.20 3.45
N VAL A 4 41.20 25.00 2.79
CA VAL A 4 39.88 25.14 3.43
C VAL A 4 39.59 23.98 4.39
N VAL A 5 40.06 22.76 4.06
CA VAL A 5 39.96 21.60 4.96
C VAL A 5 40.86 21.81 6.17
N GLN A 6 42.08 22.28 5.94
CA GLN A 6 43.05 22.58 6.99
C GLN A 6 42.53 23.65 7.95
N TYR A 7 42.00 24.75 7.43
CA TYR A 7 41.37 25.80 8.23
C TYR A 7 40.21 25.28 9.11
N ARG A 8 39.38 24.36 8.60
CA ARG A 8 38.30 23.74 9.39
C ARG A 8 38.84 22.83 10.50
N LEU A 9 39.92 22.10 10.23
CA LEU A 9 40.59 21.25 11.22
C LEU A 9 41.22 22.08 12.34
N GLU A 10 41.85 23.21 12.01
CA GLU A 10 42.48 24.12 12.99
C GLU A 10 41.45 24.69 13.98
N ARG A 11 40.25 25.02 13.51
CA ARG A 11 39.15 25.47 14.39
C ARG A 11 38.61 24.41 15.34
N MET A 12 39.02 23.14 15.19
CA MET A 12 38.63 22.04 16.06
C MET A 12 39.72 21.69 17.09
N VAL A 13 40.86 22.39 17.09
CA VAL A 13 41.97 22.08 18.02
C VAL A 13 41.54 22.35 19.46
N ASP A 14 40.93 23.51 19.73
CA ASP A 14 40.51 23.90 21.09
C ASP A 14 39.53 22.91 21.73
N GLU A 15 38.59 22.35 20.94
CA GLU A 15 37.63 21.35 21.44
C GLU A 15 38.29 20.00 21.73
N LEU A 16 39.28 19.59 20.93
CA LEU A 16 40.00 18.32 21.08
C LEU A 16 40.99 18.39 22.26
N ASP A 17 41.68 19.51 22.43
CA ASP A 17 42.57 19.76 23.57
C ASP A 17 41.79 19.73 24.89
N ASP A 18 40.58 20.30 24.92
CA ASP A 18 39.70 20.25 26.10
C ASP A 18 39.22 18.82 26.39
N LEU A 19 38.94 18.00 25.36
CA LEU A 19 38.59 16.58 25.54
C LEU A 19 39.75 15.77 26.14
N GLU A 20 40.99 16.05 25.73
CA GLU A 20 42.20 15.44 26.27
C GLU A 20 42.44 15.85 27.73
N ARG A 21 42.44 17.17 28.01
CA ARG A 21 42.64 17.72 29.37
C ARG A 21 41.62 17.19 30.36
N ARG A 22 40.39 16.91 29.90
CA ARG A 22 39.32 16.36 30.73
C ARG A 22 39.40 14.85 30.91
N GLY A 23 40.28 14.16 30.18
CA GLY A 23 40.47 12.71 30.22
C GLY A 23 39.30 11.93 29.61
N ILE A 24 38.55 12.55 28.68
CA ILE A 24 37.40 11.90 28.03
C ILE A 24 37.88 11.02 26.87
N PHE A 25 38.91 11.49 26.17
CA PHE A 25 39.58 10.75 25.09
C PHE A 25 41.09 10.76 25.30
N THR A 26 41.74 9.70 24.87
CA THR A 26 43.21 9.61 24.84
C THR A 26 43.77 10.28 23.58
N ARG A 27 45.07 10.62 23.59
CA ARG A 27 45.76 11.17 22.40
C ARG A 27 45.64 10.28 21.16
N ALA A 28 45.70 8.96 21.35
CA ALA A 28 45.56 8.00 20.26
C ALA A 28 44.15 7.99 19.65
N GLU A 29 43.11 8.16 20.48
CA GLU A 29 41.74 8.26 19.99
C GLU A 29 41.50 9.61 19.30
N ILE A 30 42.05 10.70 19.84
CA ILE A 30 41.94 12.04 19.23
C ILE A 30 42.61 12.06 17.85
N SER A 31 43.77 11.42 17.69
CA SER A 31 44.43 11.35 16.37
C SER A 31 43.59 10.60 15.34
N GLU A 32 42.89 9.52 15.75
CA GLU A 32 41.96 8.81 14.87
C GLU A 32 40.71 9.64 14.57
N ILE A 33 40.17 10.39 15.55
CA ILE A 33 39.05 11.34 15.32
C ILE A 33 39.44 12.40 14.28
N VAL A 34 40.63 13.00 14.41
CA VAL A 34 41.14 14.00 13.45
C VAL A 34 41.28 13.38 12.06
N LYS A 35 41.80 12.15 11.97
CA LYS A 35 41.95 11.43 10.70
C LYS A 35 40.60 11.15 10.03
N GLN A 36 39.59 10.72 10.78
CA GLN A 36 38.24 10.48 10.24
C GLN A 36 37.55 11.78 9.83
N ARG A 37 37.58 12.83 10.67
CA ARG A 37 37.05 14.16 10.32
C ARG A 37 37.72 14.72 9.07
N ARG A 38 39.04 14.60 8.95
CA ARG A 38 39.79 15.00 7.73
C ARG A 38 39.27 14.27 6.49
N LYS A 39 39.05 12.96 6.56
CA LYS A 39 38.47 12.19 5.43
C LYS A 39 37.09 12.70 5.04
N PHE A 40 36.20 12.96 6.00
CA PHE A 40 34.87 13.50 5.72
C PHE A 40 34.94 14.92 5.14
N GLU A 41 35.77 15.81 5.68
CA GLU A 41 35.95 17.16 5.15
C GLU A 41 36.45 17.15 3.70
N TYR A 42 37.37 16.23 3.33
CA TYR A 42 37.78 16.04 1.94
C TYR A 42 36.64 15.53 1.05
N ARG A 43 35.82 14.58 1.53
CA ARG A 43 34.64 14.09 0.79
C ARG A 43 33.63 15.20 0.52
N LEU A 44 33.37 16.05 1.52
CA LEU A 44 32.44 17.17 1.40
C LEU A 44 32.96 18.32 0.53
N LYS A 45 34.28 18.41 0.30
CA LYS A 45 34.89 19.44 -0.55
C LYS A 45 35.08 19.03 -2.01
N ARG A 46 34.67 17.83 -2.39
CA ARG A 46 34.63 17.40 -3.80
C ARG A 46 33.77 18.37 -4.63
N PRO A 47 34.04 18.53 -5.94
CA PRO A 47 33.19 19.35 -6.82
C PRO A 47 31.72 18.92 -6.81
N SER A 48 31.46 17.62 -6.69
CA SER A 48 30.12 17.04 -6.52
C SER A 48 30.08 16.15 -5.26
N PRO A 49 29.79 16.71 -4.08
CA PRO A 49 29.63 15.93 -2.85
C PRO A 49 28.32 15.12 -2.91
N LEU A 50 28.35 13.88 -2.43
CA LEU A 50 27.16 13.04 -2.39
C LEU A 50 26.35 13.29 -1.11
N LYS A 51 25.02 13.19 -1.17
CA LYS A 51 24.15 13.27 0.01
C LYS A 51 24.56 12.27 1.11
N GLN A 52 24.91 11.06 0.69
CA GLN A 52 25.37 9.99 1.59
C GLN A 52 26.64 10.37 2.36
N ASP A 53 27.51 11.22 1.79
CA ASP A 53 28.72 11.69 2.49
C ASP A 53 28.36 12.59 3.68
N PHE A 54 27.34 13.45 3.53
CA PHE A 54 26.83 14.27 4.63
C PHE A 54 26.17 13.43 5.71
N LEU A 55 25.30 12.49 5.32
CA LEU A 55 24.62 11.60 6.26
C LEU A 55 25.62 10.74 7.04
N ALA A 56 26.58 10.12 6.35
CA ALA A 56 27.62 9.32 7.01
C ALA A 56 28.47 10.14 8.00
N TYR A 57 28.74 11.42 7.68
CA TYR A 57 29.46 12.30 8.59
C TYR A 57 28.61 12.71 9.80
N ILE A 58 27.31 13.00 9.59
CA ILE A 58 26.36 13.26 10.68
C ILE A 58 26.25 12.05 11.61
N ASP A 59 26.12 10.85 11.06
CA ASP A 59 26.02 9.60 11.84
C ASP A 59 27.32 9.31 12.61
N TYR A 60 28.47 9.64 12.03
CA TYR A 60 29.75 9.56 12.71
C TYR A 60 29.83 10.55 13.89
N GLU A 61 29.54 11.83 13.66
CA GLU A 61 29.60 12.86 14.71
C GLU A 61 28.54 12.64 15.80
N THR A 62 27.37 12.11 15.45
CA THR A 62 26.32 11.76 16.41
C THR A 62 26.79 10.64 17.34
N ARG A 63 27.34 9.55 16.79
CA ARG A 63 27.93 8.46 17.58
C ARG A 63 29.11 8.94 18.43
N LEU A 64 29.91 9.87 17.93
CA LEU A 64 31.02 10.47 18.67
C LEU A 64 30.51 11.31 19.86
N ASP A 65 29.47 12.13 19.67
CA ASP A 65 28.84 12.90 20.76
C ASP A 65 28.19 11.97 21.79
N GLU A 66 27.53 10.89 21.36
CA GLU A 66 26.98 9.86 22.27
C GLU A 66 28.08 9.21 23.11
N LEU A 67 29.17 8.75 22.48
CA LEU A 67 30.32 8.18 23.18
C LEU A 67 30.92 9.17 24.18
N ARG A 68 31.07 10.44 23.78
CA ARG A 68 31.53 11.52 24.66
C ARG A 68 30.59 11.69 25.85
N THR A 69 29.27 11.66 25.66
CA THR A 69 28.31 11.79 26.77
C THR A 69 28.38 10.61 27.75
N LEU A 70 28.54 9.38 27.25
CA LEU A 70 28.71 8.18 28.09
C LEU A 70 30.00 8.25 28.92
N ARG A 71 31.12 8.57 28.27
CA ARG A 71 32.42 8.71 28.94
C ARG A 71 32.43 9.87 29.94
N ARG A 72 31.79 10.99 29.60
CA ARG A 72 31.63 12.11 30.51
C ARG A 72 30.85 11.70 31.77
N LYS A 73 29.80 10.89 31.65
CA LYS A 73 29.05 10.38 32.82
C LYS A 73 29.97 9.54 33.72
N ALA A 74 30.71 8.59 33.16
CA ALA A 74 31.66 7.75 33.90
C ALA A 74 32.78 8.56 34.58
N VAL A 75 33.31 9.59 33.92
CA VAL A 75 34.34 10.47 34.49
C VAL A 75 33.76 11.43 35.54
N SER A 76 32.50 11.84 35.39
CA SER A 76 31.84 12.83 36.26
C SER A 76 31.29 12.25 37.57
N GLU A 77 31.19 10.93 37.72
CA GLU A 77 30.86 10.26 39.00
C GLU A 77 31.84 10.64 40.12
N LYS A 78 33.06 11.05 39.78
CA LYS A 78 34.09 11.43 40.75
C LYS A 78 34.04 12.91 41.18
N LYS A 79 33.56 13.85 40.34
CA LYS A 79 33.27 15.28 40.65
C LYS A 79 32.36 15.91 39.56
N ARG A 80 31.32 16.67 39.93
CA ARG A 80 30.50 17.48 38.99
C ARG A 80 31.36 18.59 38.34
N LYS A 81 31.95 18.34 37.17
CA LYS A 81 32.71 19.35 36.40
C LYS A 81 31.77 20.34 35.70
N LYS A 82 32.13 21.63 35.72
CA LYS A 82 31.45 22.72 34.96
C LYS A 82 31.42 22.39 33.46
N LYS A 83 30.41 22.88 32.74
CA LYS A 83 30.30 22.71 31.27
C LYS A 83 31.47 23.44 30.60
N SER A 84 32.12 22.78 29.63
CA SER A 84 33.23 23.34 28.85
C SER A 84 32.89 23.43 27.35
N VAL A 85 33.80 23.98 26.55
CA VAL A 85 33.64 24.15 25.09
C VAL A 85 33.37 22.80 24.40
N SER A 86 34.08 21.74 24.80
CA SER A 86 33.88 20.38 24.26
C SER A 86 32.49 19.80 24.53
N ASP A 87 31.71 20.35 25.47
CA ASP A 87 30.37 19.85 25.76
C ASP A 87 29.34 20.22 24.70
N PHE A 88 29.58 21.29 23.95
CA PHE A 88 28.69 21.82 22.92
C PHE A 88 29.23 21.63 21.50
N ALA A 89 30.55 21.47 21.36
CA ALA A 89 31.26 21.44 20.09
C ALA A 89 30.73 20.38 19.11
N GLY A 90 30.50 19.13 19.58
CA GLY A 90 29.94 18.05 18.75
C GLY A 90 28.56 18.38 18.19
N VAL A 91 27.66 18.92 19.03
CA VAL A 91 26.32 19.35 18.58
C VAL A 91 26.41 20.51 17.58
N VAL A 92 27.30 21.48 17.82
CA VAL A 92 27.52 22.60 16.89
C VAL A 92 28.01 22.09 15.53
N LYS A 93 28.91 21.10 15.52
CA LYS A 93 29.42 20.47 14.30
C LYS A 93 28.32 19.77 13.51
N ILE A 94 27.52 18.93 14.17
CA ILE A 94 26.41 18.22 13.52
C ILE A 94 25.45 19.23 12.86
N VAL A 95 25.11 20.32 13.57
CA VAL A 95 24.24 21.38 13.06
C VAL A 95 24.86 22.11 11.86
N GLU A 96 26.17 22.35 11.87
CA GLU A 96 26.88 22.93 10.73
C GLU A 96 26.82 22.01 9.51
N ILE A 97 27.04 20.70 9.70
CA ILE A 97 26.96 19.70 8.62
C ILE A 97 25.55 19.64 8.05
N TYR A 98 24.52 19.57 8.89
CA TYR A 98 23.11 19.64 8.44
C TYR A 98 22.84 20.92 7.65
N ARG A 99 23.30 22.09 8.13
CA ARG A 99 23.12 23.36 7.40
C ARG A 99 23.79 23.34 6.03
N LEU A 100 24.98 22.75 5.92
CA LEU A 100 25.66 22.61 4.63
C LEU A 100 24.89 21.65 3.71
N ALA A 101 24.39 20.54 4.26
CA ALA A 101 23.63 19.54 3.53
C ALA A 101 22.31 20.13 3.00
N THR A 102 21.52 20.81 3.84
CA THR A 102 20.22 21.39 3.45
C THR A 102 20.36 22.56 2.49
N MET A 103 21.45 23.34 2.56
CA MET A 103 21.72 24.39 1.58
C MET A 103 22.11 23.85 0.21
N ARG A 104 22.68 22.63 0.14
CA ARG A 104 23.07 21.98 -1.12
C ARG A 104 21.91 21.18 -1.71
N PHE A 105 21.26 20.35 -0.89
CA PHE A 105 20.14 19.49 -1.25
C PHE A 105 18.80 20.08 -0.77
N LYS A 106 18.50 21.29 -1.25
CA LYS A 106 17.32 22.05 -0.78
C LYS A 106 16.01 21.30 -1.00
N GLY A 107 15.90 20.54 -2.08
CA GLY A 107 14.70 19.80 -2.48
C GLY A 107 14.40 18.55 -1.65
N ASP A 108 15.34 18.07 -0.83
CA ASP A 108 15.18 16.84 -0.07
C ASP A 108 14.47 17.12 1.27
N ILE A 109 13.17 16.86 1.31
CA ILE A 109 12.31 17.10 2.48
C ILE A 109 12.72 16.19 3.65
N ASP A 110 13.08 14.93 3.39
CA ASP A 110 13.49 13.98 4.42
C ASP A 110 14.73 14.47 5.17
N LEU A 111 15.69 15.06 4.45
CA LEU A 111 16.87 15.67 5.04
C LEU A 111 16.51 16.85 5.97
N TRP A 112 15.53 17.67 5.59
CA TRP A 112 15.03 18.74 6.45
C TRP A 112 14.35 18.21 7.70
N PHE A 113 13.50 17.18 7.60
CA PHE A 113 12.85 16.56 8.75
C PHE A 113 13.86 15.93 9.71
N ARG A 114 14.87 15.19 9.19
CA ARG A 114 15.97 14.68 10.03
C ARG A 114 16.70 15.79 10.78
N TYR A 115 16.91 16.94 10.15
CA TYR A 115 17.53 18.09 10.81
C TYR A 115 16.62 18.72 11.87
N LEU A 116 15.32 18.82 11.61
CA LEU A 116 14.32 19.31 12.58
C LEU A 116 14.20 18.39 13.79
N GLU A 117 14.16 17.07 13.57
CA GLU A 117 14.14 16.06 14.63
C GLU A 117 15.41 16.14 15.48
N PHE A 118 16.58 16.26 14.86
CA PHE A 118 17.83 16.48 15.58
C PHE A 118 17.76 17.74 16.47
N CYS A 119 17.25 18.85 15.94
CA CYS A 119 17.07 20.09 16.70
C CYS A 119 16.08 19.92 17.87
N LYS A 120 15.00 19.16 17.65
CA LYS A 120 13.99 18.81 18.68
C LYS A 120 14.62 17.97 19.80
N HIS A 121 15.33 16.89 19.47
CA HIS A 121 15.97 16.01 20.45
C HIS A 121 17.04 16.72 21.28
N LYS A 122 17.89 17.56 20.65
CA LYS A 122 18.95 18.29 21.34
C LYS A 122 18.50 19.62 21.94
N ARG A 123 17.21 19.98 21.84
CA ARG A 123 16.62 21.27 22.28
C ARG A 123 17.43 22.48 21.81
N ASN A 124 17.83 22.46 20.54
CA ASN A 124 18.69 23.50 19.98
C ASN A 124 17.87 24.77 19.64
N GLY A 125 18.33 25.94 20.10
CA GLY A 125 17.68 27.23 19.84
C GLY A 125 17.64 27.64 18.36
N ARG A 126 18.31 26.91 17.45
CA ARG A 126 18.19 27.14 16.01
C ARG A 126 16.90 26.60 15.39
N MET A 127 16.09 25.83 16.11
CA MET A 127 14.86 25.21 15.60
C MET A 127 13.97 26.17 14.80
N ASN A 128 13.63 27.33 15.35
CA ASN A 128 12.74 28.30 14.69
C ASN A 128 13.34 28.85 13.39
N LYS A 129 14.67 29.02 13.32
CA LYS A 129 15.38 29.43 12.09
C LYS A 129 15.33 28.33 11.03
N VAL A 130 15.40 27.07 11.42
CA VAL A 130 15.30 25.92 10.51
C VAL A 130 13.86 25.79 10.00
N LEU A 131 12.86 25.92 10.88
CA LEU A 131 11.45 25.93 10.51
C LEU A 131 11.14 27.03 9.47
N ALA A 132 11.60 28.26 9.73
CA ALA A 132 11.43 29.36 8.77
C ALA A 132 12.12 29.08 7.42
N GLN A 133 13.28 28.41 7.43
CA GLN A 133 13.98 28.04 6.20
C GLN A 133 13.27 26.95 5.41
N VAL A 134 12.81 25.88 6.07
CA VAL A 134 12.12 24.78 5.39
C VAL A 134 10.79 25.24 4.81
N ILE A 135 10.03 26.08 5.52
CA ILE A 135 8.79 26.68 5.00
C ILE A 135 9.08 27.51 3.75
N ARG A 136 10.16 28.29 3.76
CA ARG A 136 10.55 29.12 2.60
C ARG A 136 10.94 28.28 1.39
N PHE A 137 11.59 27.13 1.59
CA PHE A 137 12.00 26.25 0.49
C PHE A 137 10.89 25.29 0.03
N HIS A 138 9.98 24.90 0.93
CA HIS A 138 8.91 23.92 0.71
C HIS A 138 7.53 24.46 1.11
N PRO A 139 7.08 25.61 0.57
CA PRO A 139 5.83 26.22 0.99
C PRO A 139 4.59 25.43 0.55
N LYS A 140 4.72 24.58 -0.48
CA LYS A 140 3.64 23.74 -1.03
C LYS A 140 3.44 22.40 -0.32
N VAL A 141 4.22 22.13 0.74
CA VAL A 141 4.16 20.85 1.47
C VAL A 141 3.41 21.08 2.77
N PRO A 142 2.15 20.61 2.89
CA PRO A 142 1.32 20.89 4.08
C PRO A 142 1.92 20.38 5.38
N GLY A 143 2.58 19.21 5.35
CA GLY A 143 3.22 18.61 6.52
C GLY A 143 4.27 19.49 7.20
N VAL A 144 4.94 20.37 6.43
CA VAL A 144 5.92 21.33 6.99
C VAL A 144 5.22 22.40 7.84
N TRP A 145 4.07 22.89 7.38
CA TRP A 145 3.26 23.87 8.12
C TRP A 145 2.66 23.26 9.39
N ILE A 146 2.10 22.06 9.28
CA ILE A 146 1.54 21.30 10.41
C ILE A 146 2.62 21.10 11.48
N TYR A 147 3.81 20.62 11.08
CA TYR A 147 4.91 20.40 12.01
C TYR A 147 5.40 21.69 12.67
N ALA A 148 5.49 22.79 11.93
CA ALA A 148 5.89 24.09 12.47
C ALA A 148 4.87 24.65 13.47
N ALA A 149 3.58 24.56 13.14
CA ALA A 149 2.50 24.99 14.02
C ALA A 149 2.44 24.13 15.30
N ALA A 150 2.55 22.81 15.17
CA ALA A 150 2.61 21.90 16.32
C ALA A 150 3.79 22.21 17.25
N TRP A 151 4.96 22.54 16.68
CA TRP A 151 6.12 22.95 17.48
C TRP A 151 5.86 24.23 18.29
N GLU A 152 5.31 25.27 17.66
CA GLU A 152 4.99 26.53 18.35
C GLU A 152 3.88 26.32 19.40
N PHE A 153 2.89 25.47 19.11
CA PHE A 153 1.77 25.17 20.01
C PHE A 153 2.19 24.37 21.24
N ASP A 154 2.91 23.26 21.08
CA ASP A 154 3.22 22.37 22.19
C ASP A 154 4.45 22.81 22.98
N ARG A 155 5.47 23.37 22.31
CA ARG A 155 6.75 23.66 22.95
C ARG A 155 6.87 25.11 23.43
N ASN A 156 6.46 26.06 22.60
CA ASN A 156 6.54 27.48 22.92
C ASN A 156 5.25 28.01 23.57
N LEU A 157 4.18 27.19 23.62
CA LEU A 157 2.85 27.56 24.11
C LEU A 157 2.31 28.82 23.43
N ASN A 158 2.74 29.08 22.20
CA ASN A 158 2.38 30.28 21.44
C ASN A 158 1.30 29.94 20.41
N VAL A 159 0.06 30.05 20.87
CA VAL A 159 -1.14 29.71 20.08
C VAL A 159 -1.35 30.69 18.94
N ALA A 160 -1.07 31.98 19.16
CA ALA A 160 -1.19 33.01 18.13
C ALA A 160 -0.23 32.75 16.95
N ALA A 161 1.02 32.37 17.25
CA ALA A 161 1.99 31.99 16.23
C ALA A 161 1.59 30.70 15.51
N ALA A 162 1.12 29.68 16.25
CA ALA A 162 0.65 28.43 15.66
C ALA A 162 -0.54 28.65 14.70
N ARG A 163 -1.54 29.44 15.12
CA ARG A 163 -2.68 29.83 14.28
C ARG A 163 -2.24 30.60 13.04
N ALA A 164 -1.33 31.57 13.19
CA ALA A 164 -0.79 32.32 12.06
C ALA A 164 -0.05 31.41 11.06
N LEU A 165 0.69 30.41 11.53
CA LEU A 165 1.36 29.43 10.67
C LEU A 165 0.35 28.54 9.94
N MET A 166 -0.68 28.03 10.62
CA MET A 166 -1.73 27.22 9.99
C MET A 166 -2.50 28.01 8.93
N LEU A 167 -2.94 29.25 9.24
CA LEU A 167 -3.64 30.11 8.28
C LEU A 167 -2.77 30.50 7.08
N ASN A 168 -1.48 30.78 7.29
CA ASN A 168 -0.55 31.01 6.20
C ASN A 168 -0.35 29.75 5.35
N GLY A 169 -0.29 28.58 5.98
CA GLY A 169 -0.27 27.29 5.29
C GLY A 169 -1.51 27.09 4.42
N LEU A 170 -2.71 27.36 4.95
CA LEU A 170 -3.98 27.21 4.23
C LEU A 170 -4.09 28.15 3.03
N ARG A 171 -3.53 29.36 3.11
CA ARG A 171 -3.44 30.28 1.95
C ARG A 171 -2.59 29.71 0.81
N VAL A 172 -1.54 28.96 1.14
CA VAL A 172 -0.60 28.41 0.15
C VAL A 172 -1.04 27.02 -0.32
N CYS A 173 -1.64 26.22 0.56
CA CYS A 173 -2.07 24.85 0.34
C CYS A 173 -3.57 24.68 0.69
N PRO A 174 -4.50 25.38 0.01
CA PRO A 174 -5.93 25.30 0.33
C PRO A 174 -6.52 23.91 0.08
N ASN A 175 -5.94 23.16 -0.86
CA ASN A 175 -6.42 21.85 -1.28
C ASN A 175 -5.99 20.71 -0.35
N SER A 176 -5.32 21.02 0.77
CA SER A 176 -4.79 20.00 1.67
C SER A 176 -5.81 19.64 2.76
N LEU A 177 -6.42 18.45 2.64
CA LEU A 177 -7.34 17.91 3.63
C LEU A 177 -6.71 17.83 5.02
N ASP A 178 -5.49 17.31 5.13
CA ASP A 178 -4.82 17.14 6.44
C ASP A 178 -4.56 18.48 7.14
N LEU A 179 -4.39 19.57 6.39
CA LEU A 179 -4.10 20.89 6.99
C LEU A 179 -5.35 21.51 7.62
N TRP A 180 -6.51 21.35 6.97
CA TRP A 180 -7.81 21.74 7.52
C TRP A 180 -8.16 20.94 8.77
N VAL A 181 -7.98 19.62 8.71
CA VAL A 181 -8.25 18.71 9.83
C VAL A 181 -7.35 19.01 11.03
N GLU A 182 -6.04 19.17 10.80
CA GLU A 182 -5.10 19.49 11.89
C GLU A 182 -5.31 20.90 12.45
N TYR A 183 -5.76 21.86 11.63
CA TYR A 183 -6.12 23.19 12.11
C TYR A 183 -7.32 23.13 13.07
N LEU A 184 -8.39 22.42 12.71
CA LEU A 184 -9.54 22.20 13.60
C LEU A 184 -9.11 21.50 14.89
N ARG A 185 -8.34 20.40 14.79
CA ARG A 185 -7.84 19.65 15.95
C ARG A 185 -7.02 20.53 16.89
N MET A 186 -6.15 21.38 16.34
CA MET A 186 -5.34 22.31 17.12
C MET A 186 -6.20 23.34 17.87
N GLU A 187 -7.20 23.94 17.22
CA GLU A 187 -8.09 24.92 17.87
C GLU A 187 -8.97 24.29 18.97
N LEU A 188 -9.55 23.11 18.71
CA LEU A 188 -10.31 22.39 19.73
C LEU A 188 -9.42 21.97 20.91
N THR A 189 -8.19 21.53 20.64
CA THR A 189 -7.21 21.22 21.69
C THR A 189 -6.83 22.46 22.50
N TYR A 190 -6.73 23.62 21.86
CA TYR A 190 -6.48 24.88 22.55
C TYR A 190 -7.63 25.24 23.51
N LEU A 191 -8.87 25.16 23.05
CA LEU A 191 -10.06 25.41 23.88
C LEU A 191 -10.10 24.44 25.07
N ASN A 192 -9.81 23.16 24.86
CA ASN A 192 -9.74 22.17 25.93
C ASN A 192 -8.63 22.47 26.96
N LYS A 193 -7.43 22.89 26.49
CA LYS A 193 -6.34 23.33 27.39
C LYS A 193 -6.75 24.57 28.19
N LEU A 194 -7.48 25.51 27.57
CA LEU A 194 -7.96 26.73 28.22
C LEU A 194 -9.02 26.42 29.29
N LYS A 195 -9.97 25.52 28.99
CA LYS A 195 -10.94 24.98 29.96
C LYS A 195 -10.24 24.31 31.14
N ALA A 196 -9.32 23.39 30.88
CA ALA A 196 -8.58 22.69 31.93
C ALA A 196 -7.77 23.65 32.83
N ARG A 197 -7.16 24.69 32.26
CA ARG A 197 -6.44 25.72 33.04
C ARG A 197 -7.38 26.53 33.94
N ARG A 198 -8.58 26.84 33.47
CA ARG A 198 -9.59 27.58 34.25
C ARG A 198 -10.03 26.77 35.48
N VAL A 199 -10.36 25.49 35.27
CA VAL A 199 -10.73 24.55 36.35
C VAL A 199 -9.59 24.43 37.38
N ALA A 200 -8.34 24.27 36.91
CA ALA A 200 -7.17 24.15 37.78
C ALA A 200 -6.86 25.42 38.61
N LEU A 201 -7.27 26.60 38.13
CA LEU A 201 -7.09 27.88 38.84
C LEU A 201 -8.16 28.13 39.92
N GLY A 202 -9.09 27.19 40.14
CA GLY A 202 -10.08 27.27 41.22
C GLY A 202 -11.10 28.39 41.03
N GLN A 203 -11.25 28.92 39.81
CA GLN A 203 -12.24 29.94 39.47
C GLN A 203 -13.70 29.42 39.56
N ASP A 204 -13.87 28.14 39.89
CA ASP A 204 -15.15 27.49 40.19
C ASP A 204 -15.50 27.49 41.70
N THR A 205 -14.66 28.07 42.58
CA THR A 205 -14.96 28.18 44.02
C THR A 205 -15.20 29.62 44.48
N PRO A 206 -16.26 29.91 45.28
CA PRO A 206 -16.60 31.26 45.69
C PRO A 206 -15.71 31.73 46.86
N SER A 207 -14.93 32.79 46.59
CA SER A 207 -14.28 33.75 47.52
C SER A 207 -13.54 33.23 48.76
N LEU A 208 -12.26 33.64 48.91
CA LEU A 208 -11.80 34.51 50.00
C LEU A 208 -10.32 34.95 49.82
N VAL A 209 -10.14 36.27 49.82
CA VAL A 209 -8.93 37.09 50.11
C VAL A 209 -7.69 36.91 49.21
N ARG A 210 -7.40 37.94 48.39
CA ARG A 210 -6.11 38.17 47.74
C ARG A 210 -5.61 39.59 48.04
N HIS A 211 -4.61 39.69 48.91
CA HIS A 211 -3.70 40.83 48.97
C HIS A 211 -2.28 40.31 48.76
N GLU A 212 -1.93 39.93 47.52
CA GLU A 212 -0.54 39.71 47.08
C GLU A 212 -0.39 39.63 45.55
N ASP A 213 -1.36 40.14 44.78
CA ASP A 213 -1.51 39.85 43.35
C ASP A 213 -1.06 40.96 42.38
N GLU A 214 -0.48 42.06 42.86
CA GLU A 214 -0.05 43.15 41.97
C GLU A 214 1.30 42.87 41.29
N LYS A 215 2.22 42.16 41.95
CA LYS A 215 3.56 41.91 41.40
C LYS A 215 3.59 40.87 40.28
N TRP A 216 2.73 39.85 40.36
CA TRP A 216 2.64 38.78 39.36
C TRP A 216 1.86 39.18 38.10
N LYS A 217 0.90 40.12 38.24
CA LYS A 217 0.12 40.68 37.13
C LYS A 217 0.97 41.54 36.20
N ASP A 218 1.91 42.32 36.74
CA ASP A 218 2.79 43.17 35.92
C ASP A 218 3.87 42.36 35.16
N GLU A 219 4.32 41.23 35.71
CA GLU A 219 5.31 40.36 35.04
C GLU A 219 4.70 39.49 33.90
N ASN A 220 3.38 39.32 33.86
CA ASN A 220 2.67 38.49 32.87
C ASN A 220 1.66 39.25 32.01
N LYS A 221 1.84 40.57 31.86
CA LYS A 221 0.95 41.46 31.12
C LYS A 221 0.77 41.05 29.65
N ASP A 222 1.79 40.44 29.05
CA ASP A 222 1.74 39.92 27.68
C ASP A 222 0.93 38.61 27.53
N LEU A 223 0.62 37.91 28.64
CA LEU A 223 -0.18 36.69 28.65
C LEU A 223 -1.69 36.96 28.82
N PHE A 224 -2.05 38.17 29.20
CA PHE A 224 -3.43 38.61 29.44
C PHE A 224 -3.79 39.73 28.45
N MET A 225 -4.26 39.34 27.26
CA MET A 225 -5.08 40.24 26.46
C MET A 225 -6.42 40.42 27.19
N SER A 226 -6.68 41.66 27.61
CA SER A 226 -7.91 42.13 28.24
C SER A 226 -9.15 41.66 27.48
N LEU A 227 -9.96 40.83 28.13
CA LEU A 227 -11.38 40.67 27.81
C LEU A 227 -12.14 41.15 29.05
N VAL A 228 -12.54 42.42 28.96
CA VAL A 228 -13.70 43.08 29.57
C VAL A 228 -14.08 42.59 30.97
N ASP A 229 -13.80 43.44 31.95
CA ASP A 229 -14.44 43.41 33.27
C ASP A 229 -15.96 43.50 33.10
N GLU A 230 -16.68 42.40 33.27
CA GLU A 230 -18.07 42.40 33.70
C GLU A 230 -18.32 41.23 34.64
N ASP A 231 -18.34 41.55 35.93
CA ASP A 231 -18.82 40.70 36.99
C ASP A 231 -20.31 40.35 36.76
N SER A 232 -20.64 39.11 36.38
CA SER A 232 -21.86 38.42 36.84
C SER A 232 -21.99 36.96 36.40
N VAL A 233 -22.54 36.15 37.32
CA VAL A 233 -23.14 34.80 37.22
C VAL A 233 -22.22 33.59 36.95
N VAL A 234 -22.23 32.65 37.89
CA VAL A 234 -21.30 31.51 38.03
C VAL A 234 -21.82 30.20 37.40
N GLU A 235 -23.07 30.13 36.91
CA GLU A 235 -23.62 28.88 36.31
C GLU A 235 -23.57 28.80 34.78
N LYS A 236 -23.25 29.87 34.04
CA LYS A 236 -23.28 29.92 32.55
C LYS A 236 -21.93 29.82 31.85
N LYS A 237 -20.86 29.40 32.53
CA LYS A 237 -19.48 29.57 32.02
C LYS A 237 -18.88 28.34 31.33
N ASP A 238 -19.42 27.15 31.60
CA ASP A 238 -19.04 25.93 30.89
C ASP A 238 -19.63 25.86 29.46
N ASP A 239 -20.80 26.47 29.27
CA ASP A 239 -21.44 26.60 27.95
C ASP A 239 -20.62 27.48 27.00
N ILE A 240 -19.95 28.53 27.50
CA ILE A 240 -19.18 29.46 26.66
C ILE A 240 -18.09 28.74 25.85
N PHE A 241 -17.38 27.78 26.45
CA PHE A 241 -16.34 27.05 25.72
C PHE A 241 -16.90 26.08 24.69
N ARG A 242 -18.04 25.48 25.01
CA ARG A 242 -18.74 24.57 24.11
C ARG A 242 -19.30 25.36 22.90
N GLU A 243 -19.90 26.52 23.14
CA GLU A 243 -20.35 27.47 22.10
C GLU A 243 -19.18 28.01 21.26
N GLN A 244 -18.06 28.37 21.89
CA GLN A 244 -16.85 28.78 21.18
C GLN A 244 -16.28 27.65 20.32
N GLY A 245 -16.32 26.41 20.81
CA GLY A 245 -15.92 25.24 20.01
C GLY A 245 -16.78 25.06 18.77
N SER A 246 -18.10 25.19 18.92
CA SER A 246 -19.07 25.08 17.82
C SER A 246 -18.90 26.18 16.78
N THR A 247 -18.76 27.43 17.20
CA THR A 247 -18.50 28.56 16.28
C THR A 247 -17.18 28.43 15.53
N VAL A 248 -16.12 27.94 16.19
CA VAL A 248 -14.83 27.66 15.55
C VAL A 248 -14.96 26.52 14.55
N LEU A 249 -15.65 25.45 14.91
CA LEU A 249 -15.87 24.31 14.01
C LEU A 249 -16.67 24.74 12.78
N ASP A 250 -17.78 25.46 12.95
CA ASP A 250 -18.60 25.98 11.85
C ASP A 250 -17.78 26.87 10.91
N ALA A 251 -17.03 27.84 11.46
CA ALA A 251 -16.23 28.75 10.63
C ALA A 251 -15.13 28.02 9.84
N ILE A 252 -14.48 27.02 10.46
CA ILE A 252 -13.45 26.23 9.78
C ILE A 252 -14.09 25.31 8.75
N TYR A 253 -15.24 24.69 9.06
CA TYR A 253 -15.96 23.80 8.15
C TYR A 253 -16.44 24.54 6.90
N ASP A 254 -17.06 25.71 7.06
CA ASP A 254 -17.51 26.54 5.94
C ASP A 254 -16.33 26.94 5.04
N GLY A 255 -15.22 27.41 5.64
CA GLY A 255 -14.00 27.71 4.88
C GLY A 255 -13.38 26.49 4.18
N ALA A 256 -13.50 25.31 4.78
CA ALA A 256 -12.99 24.07 4.22
C ALA A 256 -13.86 23.55 3.06
N ILE A 257 -15.19 23.70 3.11
CA ILE A 257 -16.10 23.37 2.01
C ILE A 257 -15.87 24.31 0.82
N GLU A 258 -15.71 25.61 1.07
CA GLU A 258 -15.41 26.59 0.02
C GLU A 258 -14.11 26.24 -0.72
N ALA A 259 -13.09 25.79 0.02
CA ALA A 259 -11.81 25.40 -0.56
C ALA A 259 -11.85 24.01 -1.24
N LEU A 260 -12.59 23.05 -0.66
CA LEU A 260 -12.61 21.64 -1.06
C LEU A 260 -14.05 21.08 -1.14
N PRO A 261 -14.86 21.55 -2.11
CA PRO A 261 -16.27 21.17 -2.18
C PRO A 261 -16.48 19.68 -2.53
N SER A 262 -15.57 19.09 -3.31
CA SER A 262 -15.70 17.73 -3.85
C SER A 262 -15.12 16.61 -2.99
N THR A 263 -14.57 16.91 -1.82
CA THR A 263 -13.84 15.91 -1.02
C THR A 263 -14.71 15.33 0.09
N PHE A 264 -15.21 14.10 -0.11
CA PHE A 264 -16.01 13.38 0.88
C PHE A 264 -15.24 13.13 2.19
N ASP A 265 -13.99 12.66 2.08
CA ASP A 265 -13.16 12.30 3.24
C ASP A 265 -12.95 13.44 4.23
N LEU A 266 -12.90 14.69 3.75
CA LEU A 266 -12.73 15.86 4.59
C LEU A 266 -13.94 16.04 5.51
N ARG A 267 -15.14 16.04 4.94
CA ARG A 267 -16.39 16.21 5.67
C ARG A 267 -16.65 15.04 6.62
N LYS A 268 -16.32 13.82 6.19
CA LYS A 268 -16.30 12.63 7.05
C LYS A 268 -15.39 12.82 8.27
N ARG A 269 -14.13 13.25 8.09
CA ARG A 269 -13.21 13.47 9.23
C ARG A 269 -13.67 14.59 10.15
N PHE A 270 -14.29 15.64 9.62
CA PHE A 270 -14.89 16.72 10.42
C PHE A 270 -16.05 16.20 11.26
N PHE A 271 -16.89 15.35 10.67
CA PHE A 271 -17.97 14.68 11.37
C PHE A 271 -17.46 13.76 12.49
N GLU A 272 -16.47 12.91 12.21
CA GLU A 272 -15.84 12.04 13.23
C GLU A 272 -15.19 12.87 14.37
N ILE A 273 -14.63 14.04 14.07
CA ILE A 273 -14.10 14.95 15.09
C ILE A 273 -15.23 15.54 15.93
N LEU A 274 -16.33 15.97 15.30
CA LEU A 274 -17.51 16.48 15.99
C LEU A 274 -18.06 15.45 16.97
N GLU A 275 -18.22 14.19 16.55
CA GLU A 275 -18.73 13.11 17.43
C GLU A 275 -17.78 12.77 18.58
N ALA A 276 -16.47 12.85 18.33
CA ALA A 276 -15.48 12.65 19.38
C ALA A 276 -15.43 13.82 20.39
N THR A 277 -16.03 14.96 20.09
CA THR A 277 -15.97 16.18 20.91
C THR A 277 -17.33 16.55 21.46
N ASP A 278 -17.44 16.62 22.80
CA ASP A 278 -18.67 17.03 23.47
C ASP A 278 -18.86 18.57 23.39
N LEU A 279 -19.38 19.06 22.26
CA LEU A 279 -19.64 20.47 21.95
C LEU A 279 -21.13 20.84 22.15
N ALA A 280 -21.43 22.12 22.35
CA ALA A 280 -22.81 22.60 22.51
C ALA A 280 -23.44 22.77 21.12
N GLN A 281 -24.75 22.53 20.97
CA GLN A 281 -25.42 22.57 19.66
C GLN A 281 -24.80 21.59 18.63
N SER A 282 -24.15 20.51 19.11
CA SER A 282 -23.58 19.44 18.28
C SER A 282 -24.61 18.91 17.28
N ASP A 283 -25.88 18.83 17.67
CA ASP A 283 -26.97 18.31 16.85
C ASP A 283 -27.25 19.20 15.62
N GLN A 284 -27.17 20.53 15.77
CA GLN A 284 -27.41 21.47 14.67
C GLN A 284 -26.28 21.40 13.63
N ILE A 285 -25.03 21.34 14.10
CA ILE A 285 -23.86 21.19 13.23
C ILE A 285 -23.86 19.81 12.58
N ARG A 286 -24.24 18.75 13.34
CA ARG A 286 -24.40 17.38 12.83
C ARG A 286 -25.41 17.34 11.69
N ASP A 287 -26.59 17.92 11.90
CA ASP A 287 -27.64 17.98 10.88
C ASP A 287 -27.21 18.79 9.66
N LYS A 288 -26.49 19.91 9.86
CA LYS A 288 -25.89 20.71 8.79
C LYS A 288 -24.92 19.86 7.95
N ILE A 289 -23.94 19.21 8.58
CA ILE A 289 -22.95 18.37 7.90
C ILE A 289 -23.62 17.21 7.14
N LEU A 290 -24.59 16.52 7.76
CA LEU A 290 -25.33 15.42 7.12
C LEU A 290 -26.16 15.91 5.92
N SER A 291 -26.80 17.08 6.04
CA SER A 291 -27.57 17.68 4.94
C SER A 291 -26.67 18.07 3.76
N ASP A 292 -25.49 18.65 4.03
CA ASP A 292 -24.49 19.01 3.03
C ASP A 292 -23.90 17.75 2.36
N LEU A 293 -23.62 16.71 3.16
CA LEU A 293 -23.14 15.42 2.65
C LEU A 293 -24.17 14.76 1.73
N LYS A 294 -25.45 14.73 2.12
CA LYS A 294 -26.53 14.18 1.30
C LYS A 294 -26.72 14.98 0.01
N ARG A 295 -26.65 16.32 0.07
CA ARG A 295 -26.78 17.19 -1.10
C ARG A 295 -25.67 16.93 -2.12
N ASP A 296 -24.43 16.84 -1.66
CA ASP A 296 -23.26 16.86 -2.55
C ASP A 296 -22.78 15.44 -2.96
N PHE A 297 -23.00 14.42 -2.12
CA PHE A 297 -22.47 13.05 -2.32
C PHE A 297 -23.54 11.95 -2.41
N SER A 298 -24.83 12.29 -2.54
CA SER A 298 -25.90 11.27 -2.73
C SER A 298 -25.69 10.35 -3.94
N LYS A 299 -24.89 10.79 -4.93
CA LYS A 299 -24.53 9.97 -6.11
C LYS A 299 -23.30 9.09 -5.90
N ASP A 300 -22.56 9.27 -4.81
CA ASP A 300 -21.34 8.52 -4.52
C ASP A 300 -21.66 7.27 -3.68
N PRO A 301 -21.30 6.06 -4.15
CA PRO A 301 -21.44 4.85 -3.36
C PRO A 301 -20.76 4.87 -1.98
N GLN A 302 -19.64 5.59 -1.87
CA GLN A 302 -18.85 5.65 -0.63
C GLN A 302 -19.61 6.35 0.51
N TYR A 303 -20.42 7.36 0.19
CA TYR A 303 -21.25 8.08 1.14
C TYR A 303 -22.26 7.13 1.82
N TRP A 304 -23.00 6.36 1.02
CA TRP A 304 -24.02 5.43 1.55
C TRP A 304 -23.40 4.30 2.37
N ASN A 305 -22.26 3.75 1.94
CA ASN A 305 -21.53 2.76 2.73
C ASN A 305 -21.01 3.32 4.06
N TRP A 306 -20.53 4.58 4.08
CA TRP A 306 -20.13 5.23 5.32
C TRP A 306 -21.33 5.48 6.24
N LEU A 307 -22.42 6.03 5.71
CA LEU A 307 -23.63 6.33 6.49
C LEU A 307 -24.23 5.06 7.12
N ALA A 308 -24.32 3.96 6.36
CA ALA A 308 -24.83 2.70 6.88
C ALA A 308 -23.94 2.11 7.98
N ARG A 309 -22.61 2.24 7.88
CA ARG A 309 -21.66 1.82 8.92
C ARG A 309 -21.72 2.71 10.14
N HIS A 310 -21.95 4.00 9.95
CA HIS A 310 -22.09 4.97 11.02
C HIS A 310 -23.33 4.67 11.88
N GLU A 311 -24.48 4.46 11.25
CA GLU A 311 -25.73 4.05 11.93
C GLU A 311 -25.59 2.73 12.70
N MET A 312 -24.69 1.85 12.27
CA MET A 312 -24.36 0.63 13.00
C MET A 312 -23.47 0.91 14.23
N SER A 313 -22.57 1.89 14.16
CA SER A 313 -21.65 2.25 15.24
C SER A 313 -22.24 3.18 16.32
N ASP A 314 -23.24 4.00 15.98
CA ASP A 314 -23.86 4.97 16.90
C ASP A 314 -24.67 4.30 18.04
N GLY A 315 -24.80 2.97 17.96
CA GLY A 315 -25.62 2.15 18.86
C GLY A 315 -24.85 1.20 19.78
N ILE A 316 -23.58 1.44 20.09
CA ILE A 316 -22.84 0.59 21.05
C ILE A 316 -23.31 0.84 22.49
N SER A 317 -24.51 0.38 22.81
CA SER A 317 -24.77 -0.25 24.11
C SER A 317 -24.07 -1.60 24.09
N LYS A 318 -23.26 -1.89 25.11
CA LYS A 318 -22.46 -3.12 25.28
C LYS A 318 -23.32 -4.38 25.51
N GLU A 319 -24.25 -4.68 24.62
CA GLU A 319 -24.98 -5.96 24.64
C GLU A 319 -24.74 -6.74 23.36
N THR A 320 -24.00 -7.82 23.58
CA THR A 320 -23.62 -8.93 22.72
C THR A 320 -24.86 -9.66 22.18
N SER A 321 -25.31 -9.30 20.97
CA SER A 321 -25.90 -10.23 19.99
C SER A 321 -26.08 -9.49 18.65
N ILE A 322 -25.39 -9.93 17.59
CA ILE A 322 -25.65 -9.47 16.22
C ILE A 322 -26.73 -10.39 15.63
N ASP A 323 -27.95 -10.28 16.12
CA ASP A 323 -29.12 -10.89 15.48
C ASP A 323 -29.65 -9.99 14.36
N PHE A 324 -30.31 -10.55 13.34
CA PHE A 324 -31.00 -9.76 12.28
C PHE A 324 -32.16 -8.91 12.83
N ALA A 325 -32.60 -9.23 14.05
CA ALA A 325 -33.52 -8.42 14.85
C ALA A 325 -32.85 -7.16 15.45
N ASN A 326 -31.53 -6.98 15.28
CA ASN A 326 -30.85 -5.77 15.74
C ASN A 326 -31.39 -4.57 14.94
N PRO A 327 -32.05 -3.60 15.62
CA PRO A 327 -32.62 -2.42 14.96
C PRO A 327 -31.56 -1.59 14.21
N GLN A 328 -30.29 -1.68 14.60
CA GLN A 328 -29.17 -0.97 13.96
C GLN A 328 -28.82 -1.58 12.60
N LEU A 329 -28.83 -2.92 12.49
CA LEU A 329 -28.62 -3.61 11.22
C LEU A 329 -29.77 -3.32 10.25
N GLN A 330 -31.01 -3.24 10.75
CA GLN A 330 -32.16 -2.87 9.94
C GLN A 330 -32.09 -1.42 9.43
N LYS A 331 -31.65 -0.48 10.27
CA LYS A 331 -31.37 0.92 9.84
C LYS A 331 -30.28 0.98 8.78
N ALA A 332 -29.17 0.26 8.97
CA ALA A 332 -28.09 0.20 7.98
C ALA A 332 -28.57 -0.40 6.64
N ILE A 333 -29.38 -1.46 6.68
CA ILE A 333 -30.02 -2.04 5.50
C ILE A 333 -30.94 -1.03 4.82
N GLN A 334 -31.74 -0.28 5.58
CA GLN A 334 -32.61 0.77 5.02
C GLN A 334 -31.78 1.84 4.30
N VAL A 335 -30.67 2.29 4.89
CA VAL A 335 -29.76 3.26 4.26
C VAL A 335 -29.19 2.73 2.95
N PHE A 336 -28.78 1.46 2.89
CA PHE A 336 -28.32 0.85 1.64
C PHE A 336 -29.44 0.73 0.59
N GLU A 337 -30.66 0.39 0.99
CA GLU A 337 -31.80 0.31 0.07
C GLU A 337 -32.20 1.70 -0.46
N GLU A 338 -32.15 2.75 0.37
CA GLU A 338 -32.31 4.15 -0.07
C GLU A 338 -31.17 4.56 -1.02
N GLY A 339 -29.95 4.14 -0.74
CA GLY A 339 -28.80 4.31 -1.62
C GLY A 339 -28.99 3.62 -2.97
N LEU A 340 -29.53 2.40 -3.00
CA LEU A 340 -29.82 1.67 -4.24
C LEU A 340 -30.94 2.31 -5.08
N GLN A 341 -31.88 3.04 -4.44
CA GLN A 341 -32.89 3.81 -5.17
C GLN A 341 -32.29 5.05 -5.86
N THR A 342 -31.20 5.59 -5.31
CA THR A 342 -30.54 6.80 -5.86
C THR A 342 -29.39 6.46 -6.80
N VAL A 343 -28.67 5.37 -6.55
CA VAL A 343 -27.49 4.92 -7.30
C VAL A 343 -27.54 3.41 -7.53
N ASP A 344 -28.00 3.01 -8.69
CA ASP A 344 -27.97 1.63 -9.19
C ASP A 344 -26.61 1.33 -9.85
N SER A 345 -25.55 1.21 -9.04
CA SER A 345 -24.20 0.88 -9.53
C SER A 345 -23.70 -0.47 -9.02
N SER A 346 -22.83 -1.13 -9.79
CA SER A 346 -22.14 -2.35 -9.34
C SER A 346 -21.36 -2.13 -8.04
N CYS A 347 -20.70 -0.98 -7.92
CA CYS A 347 -19.94 -0.59 -6.74
C CYS A 347 -20.81 -0.52 -5.46
N MET A 348 -22.05 -0.01 -5.58
CA MET A 348 -23.01 0.00 -4.47
C MET A 348 -23.38 -1.41 -4.01
N PHE A 349 -23.68 -2.31 -4.95
CA PHE A 349 -23.96 -3.70 -4.64
C PHE A 349 -22.74 -4.40 -4.01
N GLU A 350 -21.53 -4.15 -4.52
CA GLU A 350 -20.29 -4.69 -3.93
C GLU A 350 -20.08 -4.24 -2.49
N MET A 351 -20.24 -2.95 -2.20
CA MET A 351 -20.11 -2.41 -0.84
C MET A 351 -21.19 -2.95 0.10
N TYR A 352 -22.44 -3.04 -0.37
CA TYR A 352 -23.55 -3.56 0.41
C TYR A 352 -23.39 -5.06 0.72
N ILE A 353 -23.02 -5.86 -0.28
CA ILE A 353 -22.75 -7.29 -0.13
C ILE A 353 -21.57 -7.52 0.81
N LYS A 354 -20.50 -6.70 0.70
CA LYS A 354 -19.35 -6.78 1.61
C LYS A 354 -19.77 -6.46 3.05
N PHE A 355 -20.56 -5.41 3.26
CA PHE A 355 -21.10 -5.07 4.58
C PHE A 355 -21.93 -6.20 5.17
N LEU A 356 -22.84 -6.81 4.39
CA LEU A 356 -23.65 -7.95 4.83
C LEU A 356 -22.78 -9.18 5.13
N LYS A 357 -21.73 -9.45 4.35
CA LYS A 357 -20.79 -10.55 4.64
C LYS A 357 -19.98 -10.30 5.91
N GLU A 358 -19.55 -9.07 6.16
CA GLU A 358 -18.81 -8.69 7.39
C GLU A 358 -19.69 -8.81 8.63
N SER A 359 -20.96 -8.43 8.54
CA SER A 359 -21.94 -8.61 9.63
C SER A 359 -22.35 -10.08 9.84
N LEU A 360 -22.11 -10.95 8.84
CA LEU A 360 -22.27 -12.40 8.93
C LEU A 360 -21.02 -13.13 9.45
N ALA A 361 -19.86 -12.49 9.46
CA ALA A 361 -18.64 -13.13 9.95
C ALA A 361 -18.70 -13.20 11.49
N PRO A 362 -18.53 -14.39 12.10
CA PRO A 362 -18.50 -14.49 13.54
C PRO A 362 -17.37 -13.60 14.07
N SER A 363 -17.69 -12.72 15.02
CA SER A 363 -16.68 -11.99 15.78
C SER A 363 -15.73 -13.04 16.37
N ASN A 364 -14.44 -12.95 16.04
CA ASN A 364 -13.42 -13.87 16.55
C ASN A 364 -13.44 -13.86 18.09
N GLY A 365 -14.06 -14.88 18.68
CA GLY A 365 -14.23 -15.01 20.11
C GLY A 365 -15.39 -15.94 20.41
N ASP A 366 -15.02 -17.19 20.68
CA ASP A 366 -15.80 -18.27 21.28
C ASP A 366 -16.51 -19.23 20.29
N ASP A 367 -16.06 -20.49 20.40
CA ASP A 367 -16.55 -21.70 19.73
C ASP A 367 -17.98 -22.05 20.18
N ASP A 368 -18.95 -21.19 19.90
CA ASP A 368 -20.36 -21.56 19.87
C ASP A 368 -20.91 -21.30 18.46
N GLU A 369 -21.35 -22.38 17.80
CA GLU A 369 -21.99 -22.39 16.48
C GLU A 369 -23.29 -21.56 16.47
N ILE A 370 -23.18 -20.23 16.45
CA ILE A 370 -24.30 -19.37 16.05
C ILE A 370 -24.34 -19.41 14.53
N SER A 371 -25.20 -20.30 14.01
CA SER A 371 -25.55 -20.28 12.59
C SER A 371 -25.96 -18.86 12.19
N PRO A 372 -25.40 -18.27 11.12
CA PRO A 372 -25.85 -16.98 10.64
C PRO A 372 -27.37 -17.04 10.43
N SER A 373 -28.11 -16.04 10.91
CA SER A 373 -29.57 -16.06 10.86
C SER A 373 -30.04 -16.34 9.42
N GLU A 374 -30.94 -17.32 9.26
CA GLU A 374 -31.49 -17.69 7.95
C GLU A 374 -32.06 -16.47 7.21
N ASP A 375 -32.56 -15.49 7.97
CA ASP A 375 -33.09 -14.21 7.48
C ASP A 375 -32.01 -13.33 6.84
N CYS A 376 -30.83 -13.14 7.46
CA CYS A 376 -29.72 -12.40 6.85
C CYS A 376 -29.28 -13.03 5.52
N ILE A 377 -29.20 -14.36 5.50
CA ILE A 377 -28.79 -15.12 4.32
C ILE A 377 -29.84 -14.97 3.21
N SER A 378 -31.13 -15.05 3.56
CA SER A 378 -32.23 -14.86 2.62
C SER A 378 -32.22 -13.44 2.03
N HIS A 379 -31.92 -12.44 2.86
CA HIS A 379 -31.80 -11.05 2.44
C HIS A 379 -30.60 -10.84 1.53
N LEU A 380 -29.44 -11.39 1.88
CA LEU A 380 -28.25 -11.36 1.02
C LEU A 380 -28.52 -12.00 -0.36
N ILE A 381 -29.22 -13.14 -0.41
CA ILE A 381 -29.65 -13.75 -1.67
C ILE A 381 -30.56 -12.80 -2.46
N ASN A 382 -31.49 -12.11 -1.79
CA ASN A 382 -32.36 -11.13 -2.45
C ASN A 382 -31.55 -9.94 -3.01
N VAL A 383 -30.51 -9.47 -2.32
CA VAL A 383 -29.60 -8.43 -2.83
C VAL A 383 -28.88 -8.89 -4.10
N TYR A 384 -28.35 -10.12 -4.14
CA TYR A 384 -27.78 -10.67 -5.36
C TYR A 384 -28.79 -10.80 -6.50
N LYS A 385 -30.03 -11.21 -6.22
CA LYS A 385 -31.11 -11.24 -7.22
C LYS A 385 -31.45 -9.86 -7.75
N LYS A 386 -31.50 -8.84 -6.87
CA LYS A 386 -31.69 -7.44 -7.27
C LYS A 386 -30.55 -6.98 -8.18
N ALA A 387 -29.30 -7.29 -7.85
CA ALA A 387 -28.14 -6.96 -8.69
C ALA A 387 -28.17 -7.64 -10.07
N ASP A 388 -28.62 -8.89 -10.15
CA ASP A 388 -28.83 -9.61 -11.43
C ASP A 388 -29.93 -8.93 -12.27
N GLY A 389 -31.04 -8.54 -11.62
CA GLY A 389 -32.17 -7.85 -12.25
C GLY A 389 -31.84 -6.46 -12.79
N THR A 390 -31.06 -5.66 -12.06
CA THR A 390 -30.58 -4.33 -12.51
C THR A 390 -29.41 -4.43 -13.48
N GLY A 391 -28.81 -5.61 -13.63
CA GLY A 391 -27.67 -5.84 -14.49
C GLY A 391 -26.34 -5.29 -13.97
N CYS A 392 -26.27 -4.97 -12.69
CA CYS A 392 -25.08 -4.48 -11.99
C CYS A 392 -24.18 -5.60 -11.43
N LEU A 393 -24.49 -6.86 -11.73
CA LEU A 393 -23.69 -7.99 -11.31
C LEU A 393 -22.32 -7.96 -12.01
N THR A 394 -21.23 -8.01 -11.24
CA THR A 394 -19.85 -8.15 -11.76
C THR A 394 -19.43 -9.62 -11.76
N GLU A 395 -18.35 -9.96 -12.48
CA GLU A 395 -17.85 -11.34 -12.53
C GLU A 395 -17.47 -11.91 -11.16
N GLU A 396 -16.97 -11.04 -10.26
CA GLU A 396 -16.59 -11.41 -8.91
C GLU A 396 -17.83 -11.65 -8.03
N LEU A 397 -18.81 -10.74 -8.09
CA LEU A 397 -20.08 -10.92 -7.39
C LEU A 397 -20.86 -12.16 -7.87
N ALA A 398 -20.80 -12.45 -9.16
CA ALA A 398 -21.42 -13.64 -9.74
C ALA A 398 -20.78 -14.93 -9.20
N ASN A 399 -19.45 -14.99 -9.08
CA ASN A 399 -18.75 -16.13 -8.49
C ASN A 399 -19.06 -16.26 -7.01
N ASP A 400 -19.08 -15.14 -6.30
CA ASP A 400 -19.44 -15.09 -4.89
C ASP A 400 -20.87 -15.60 -4.66
N TYR A 401 -21.80 -15.26 -5.55
CA TYR A 401 -23.19 -15.71 -5.48
C TYR A 401 -23.32 -17.22 -5.65
N VAL A 402 -22.60 -17.81 -6.63
CA VAL A 402 -22.52 -19.28 -6.79
C VAL A 402 -21.89 -19.92 -5.54
N SER A 403 -20.82 -19.33 -5.02
CA SER A 403 -20.13 -19.83 -3.83
C SER A 403 -21.02 -19.81 -2.57
N LEU A 404 -21.89 -18.80 -2.45
CA LEU A 404 -22.84 -18.68 -1.34
C LEU A 404 -23.82 -19.85 -1.36
N TYR A 405 -24.44 -20.16 -2.50
CA TYR A 405 -25.33 -21.30 -2.62
C TYR A 405 -24.65 -22.64 -2.33
N LEU A 406 -23.37 -22.78 -2.66
CA LEU A 406 -22.58 -23.96 -2.31
C LEU A 406 -22.33 -24.06 -0.80
N LYS A 407 -22.05 -22.95 -0.12
CA LYS A 407 -21.89 -22.91 1.34
C LYS A 407 -23.19 -23.24 2.08
N LEU A 408 -24.33 -22.85 1.52
CA LEU A 408 -25.67 -23.16 2.06
C LEU A 408 -26.13 -24.60 1.80
N GLY A 409 -25.28 -25.45 1.20
CA GLY A 409 -25.63 -26.85 0.94
C GLY A 409 -26.69 -27.05 -0.14
N LYS A 410 -26.96 -26.05 -1.00
CA LYS A 410 -27.94 -26.11 -2.10
C LYS A 410 -27.24 -26.20 -3.48
N PRO A 411 -26.59 -27.34 -3.81
CA PRO A 411 -25.79 -27.47 -5.04
C PRO A 411 -26.64 -27.39 -6.32
N ASN A 412 -27.89 -27.85 -6.29
CA ASN A 412 -28.79 -27.84 -7.45
C ASN A 412 -29.20 -26.41 -7.84
N GLU A 413 -29.38 -25.51 -6.86
CA GLU A 413 -29.66 -24.09 -7.11
C GLU A 413 -28.40 -23.38 -7.61
N ALA A 414 -27.23 -23.69 -7.02
CA ALA A 414 -25.94 -23.18 -7.50
C ALA A 414 -25.67 -23.58 -8.96
N GLN A 415 -26.01 -24.81 -9.34
CA GLN A 415 -25.84 -25.33 -10.70
C GLN A 415 -26.71 -24.57 -11.71
N LYS A 416 -28.02 -24.43 -11.43
CA LYS A 416 -28.96 -23.67 -12.28
C LYS A 416 -28.54 -22.21 -12.42
N LEU A 417 -28.05 -21.62 -11.33
CA LEU A 417 -27.58 -20.24 -11.33
C LEU A 417 -26.31 -20.07 -12.16
N ALA A 418 -25.32 -20.94 -11.96
CA ALA A 418 -24.09 -20.94 -12.74
C ALA A 418 -24.38 -21.15 -14.24
N GLU A 419 -25.35 -22.01 -14.57
CA GLU A 419 -25.81 -22.20 -15.95
C GLU A 419 -26.41 -20.93 -16.56
N LYS A 420 -27.32 -20.27 -15.85
CA LYS A 420 -27.91 -18.99 -16.28
C LYS A 420 -26.84 -17.92 -16.51
N LEU A 421 -25.87 -17.80 -15.61
CA LEU A 421 -24.81 -16.78 -15.70
C LEU A 421 -23.81 -17.05 -16.83
N CYS A 422 -23.40 -18.31 -17.00
CA CYS A 422 -22.48 -18.74 -18.05
C CYS A 422 -23.11 -18.73 -19.46
N SER A 423 -24.43 -18.93 -19.56
CA SER A 423 -25.15 -18.87 -20.85
C SER A 423 -25.60 -17.45 -21.22
N GLY A 424 -25.69 -16.55 -20.25
CA GLY A 424 -26.12 -15.16 -20.40
C GLY A 424 -24.98 -14.16 -20.53
N LYS A 425 -24.83 -13.29 -19.52
CA LYS A 425 -23.93 -12.13 -19.57
C LYS A 425 -22.44 -12.46 -19.46
N PHE A 426 -22.05 -13.59 -18.88
CA PHE A 426 -20.65 -13.92 -18.57
C PHE A 426 -20.11 -15.10 -19.37
N VAL A 427 -20.43 -15.14 -20.66
CA VAL A 427 -20.00 -16.21 -21.58
C VAL A 427 -18.46 -16.35 -21.65
N GLY A 428 -17.73 -15.24 -21.48
CA GLY A 428 -16.27 -15.19 -21.52
C GLY A 428 -15.54 -15.43 -20.20
N SER A 429 -16.22 -15.49 -19.05
CA SER A 429 -15.52 -15.52 -17.75
C SER A 429 -15.05 -16.92 -17.37
N ALA A 430 -13.73 -17.15 -17.38
CA ALA A 430 -13.17 -18.47 -17.06
C ALA A 430 -13.44 -18.91 -15.61
N LYS A 431 -13.49 -17.95 -14.67
CA LYS A 431 -13.73 -18.21 -13.24
C LYS A 431 -15.14 -18.78 -12.99
N LEU A 432 -16.15 -18.25 -13.68
CA LEU A 432 -17.54 -18.72 -13.58
C LEU A 432 -17.72 -20.10 -14.21
N TRP A 433 -17.06 -20.36 -15.34
CA TRP A 433 -17.05 -21.69 -15.92
C TRP A 433 -16.34 -22.71 -15.02
N LEU A 434 -15.25 -22.33 -14.34
CA LEU A 434 -14.58 -23.19 -13.37
C LEU A 434 -15.46 -23.47 -12.15
N SER A 435 -16.14 -22.45 -11.61
CA SER A 435 -17.05 -22.66 -10.49
C SER A 435 -18.18 -23.59 -10.91
N ARG A 436 -18.79 -23.40 -12.09
CA ARG A 436 -19.77 -24.33 -12.69
C ARG A 436 -19.23 -25.77 -12.79
N VAL A 437 -18.07 -25.96 -13.41
CA VAL A 437 -17.43 -27.29 -13.52
C VAL A 437 -17.18 -27.91 -12.14
N SER A 438 -16.75 -27.12 -11.17
CA SER A 438 -16.49 -27.61 -9.81
C SER A 438 -17.77 -28.07 -9.09
N VAL A 439 -18.91 -27.39 -9.31
CA VAL A 439 -20.21 -27.79 -8.77
C VAL A 439 -20.64 -29.13 -9.36
N GLU A 440 -20.52 -29.28 -10.68
CA GLU A 440 -20.86 -30.51 -11.41
C GLU A 440 -19.96 -31.68 -11.02
N LEU A 441 -18.66 -31.44 -10.86
CA LEU A 441 -17.73 -32.48 -10.39
C LEU A 441 -18.05 -32.91 -8.95
N ARG A 442 -18.50 -31.98 -8.10
CA ARG A 442 -18.87 -32.28 -6.71
C ARG A 442 -20.22 -32.99 -6.62
N SER A 443 -21.19 -32.67 -7.46
CA SER A 443 -22.47 -33.39 -7.53
C SER A 443 -22.24 -34.83 -8.00
N LEU A 444 -21.37 -35.03 -8.99
CA LEU A 444 -20.99 -36.34 -9.49
C LEU A 444 -20.18 -37.16 -8.49
N SER A 445 -19.27 -36.55 -7.72
CA SER A 445 -18.47 -37.28 -6.72
C SER A 445 -19.29 -37.88 -5.56
N LYS A 446 -20.51 -37.38 -5.30
CA LYS A 446 -21.42 -37.98 -4.30
C LYS A 446 -22.04 -39.29 -4.78
N ASN A 447 -22.07 -39.51 -6.09
CA ASN A 447 -22.56 -40.72 -6.74
C ASN A 447 -21.32 -41.50 -7.23
N SER A 448 -20.91 -42.54 -6.53
CA SER A 448 -19.78 -43.45 -6.84
C SER A 448 -19.40 -43.56 -8.33
N THR A 449 -18.09 -43.64 -8.64
CA THR A 449 -17.43 -43.74 -9.97
C THR A 449 -18.26 -43.22 -11.17
N PRO A 450 -17.86 -42.11 -11.80
CA PRO A 450 -18.68 -41.45 -12.83
C PRO A 450 -19.04 -42.40 -13.97
N SER A 451 -20.32 -42.49 -14.30
CA SER A 451 -20.79 -43.32 -15.41
C SER A 451 -20.35 -42.75 -16.75
N LYS A 452 -20.39 -43.56 -17.82
CA LYS A 452 -20.05 -43.12 -19.18
C LYS A 452 -20.93 -41.94 -19.67
N ALA A 453 -22.17 -41.85 -19.18
CA ALA A 453 -23.07 -40.74 -19.48
C ALA A 453 -22.64 -39.46 -18.75
N ASP A 454 -22.24 -39.57 -17.48
CA ASP A 454 -21.77 -38.43 -16.68
C ASP A 454 -20.48 -37.83 -17.27
N LEU A 455 -19.59 -38.69 -17.75
CA LEU A 455 -18.35 -38.29 -18.42
C LEU A 455 -18.62 -37.54 -19.73
N GLN A 456 -19.66 -37.93 -20.46
CA GLN A 456 -20.08 -37.23 -21.68
C GLN A 456 -20.64 -35.84 -21.36
N VAL A 457 -21.48 -35.72 -20.32
CA VAL A 457 -22.05 -34.43 -19.89
C VAL A 457 -20.95 -33.46 -19.45
N VAL A 458 -19.99 -33.92 -18.64
CA VAL A 458 -18.84 -33.10 -18.20
C VAL A 458 -17.97 -32.70 -19.40
N PHE A 459 -17.76 -33.61 -20.36
CA PHE A 459 -16.99 -33.31 -21.56
C PHE A 459 -17.67 -32.25 -22.44
N GLU A 460 -18.98 -32.34 -22.64
CA GLU A 460 -19.75 -31.36 -23.41
C GLU A 460 -19.77 -29.99 -22.73
N LEU A 461 -19.90 -29.96 -21.40
CA LEU A 461 -19.85 -28.73 -20.61
C LEU A 461 -18.48 -28.04 -20.72
N LEU A 462 -17.39 -28.79 -20.54
CA LEU A 462 -16.03 -28.28 -20.70
C LEU A 462 -15.75 -27.85 -22.15
N SER A 463 -16.22 -28.61 -23.13
CA SER A 463 -16.08 -28.26 -24.56
C SER A 463 -16.79 -26.95 -24.89
N ASN A 464 -17.99 -26.74 -24.35
CA ASN A 464 -18.76 -25.51 -24.51
C ASN A 464 -18.06 -24.31 -23.83
N ALA A 465 -17.51 -24.51 -22.63
CA ALA A 465 -16.73 -23.50 -21.92
C ALA A 465 -15.47 -23.09 -22.71
N LEU A 466 -14.69 -24.08 -23.16
CA LEU A 466 -13.44 -23.87 -23.89
C LEU A 466 -13.65 -23.27 -25.28
N GLY A 467 -14.83 -23.46 -25.89
CA GLY A 467 -15.20 -22.82 -27.14
C GLY A 467 -15.64 -21.35 -26.99
N LYS A 468 -16.04 -20.92 -25.79
CA LYS A 468 -16.63 -19.60 -25.53
C LYS A 468 -15.72 -18.65 -24.77
N VAL A 469 -14.80 -19.18 -23.96
CA VAL A 469 -13.86 -18.39 -23.16
C VAL A 469 -12.63 -17.99 -23.98
N PRO A 470 -12.16 -16.73 -23.88
CA PRO A 470 -10.94 -16.29 -24.56
C PRO A 470 -9.71 -17.08 -24.06
N ILE A 471 -8.77 -17.32 -24.97
CA ILE A 471 -7.64 -18.23 -24.73
C ILE A 471 -6.76 -17.76 -23.56
N SER A 472 -6.66 -16.44 -23.35
CA SER A 472 -5.91 -15.80 -22.26
C SER A 472 -6.38 -16.22 -20.85
N GLU A 473 -7.67 -16.50 -20.67
CA GLU A 473 -8.23 -16.87 -19.37
C GLU A 473 -8.56 -18.37 -19.27
N SER A 474 -8.48 -19.08 -20.39
CA SER A 474 -8.88 -20.49 -20.49
C SER A 474 -7.88 -21.49 -19.90
N GLU A 475 -6.64 -21.07 -19.56
CA GLU A 475 -5.56 -21.98 -19.15
C GLU A 475 -5.98 -22.88 -17.96
N SER A 476 -6.63 -22.29 -16.96
CA SER A 476 -7.12 -23.02 -15.79
C SER A 476 -8.25 -24.00 -16.12
N LEU A 477 -9.10 -23.70 -17.13
CA LEU A 477 -10.12 -24.62 -17.63
C LEU A 477 -9.50 -25.79 -18.37
N TRP A 478 -8.46 -25.55 -19.17
CA TRP A 478 -7.72 -26.63 -19.83
C TRP A 478 -7.05 -27.54 -18.82
N ARG A 479 -6.40 -26.99 -17.79
CA ARG A 479 -5.77 -27.76 -16.72
C ARG A 479 -6.78 -28.65 -15.97
N THR A 480 -7.96 -28.12 -15.64
CA THR A 480 -9.00 -28.92 -14.97
C THR A 480 -9.55 -30.02 -15.88
N ALA A 481 -9.79 -29.72 -17.16
CA ALA A 481 -10.24 -30.70 -18.15
C ALA A 481 -9.23 -31.84 -18.33
N PHE A 482 -7.96 -31.52 -18.54
CA PHE A 482 -6.91 -32.52 -18.75
C PHE A 482 -6.65 -33.36 -17.49
N LYS A 483 -6.72 -32.76 -16.30
CA LYS A 483 -6.62 -33.50 -15.02
C LYS A 483 -7.76 -34.52 -14.88
N PHE A 484 -8.99 -34.11 -15.16
CA PHE A 484 -10.17 -34.96 -15.02
C PHE A 484 -10.17 -36.13 -16.02
N PHE A 485 -9.84 -35.87 -17.30
CA PHE A 485 -9.84 -36.90 -18.35
C PHE A 485 -8.51 -37.65 -18.52
N SER A 486 -7.54 -37.44 -17.63
CA SER A 486 -6.20 -38.06 -17.70
C SER A 486 -6.22 -39.58 -17.84
N HIS A 487 -7.16 -40.26 -17.18
CA HIS A 487 -7.26 -41.72 -17.18
C HIS A 487 -8.11 -42.26 -18.35
N GLN A 488 -8.78 -41.39 -19.12
CA GLN A 488 -9.73 -41.76 -20.17
C GLN A 488 -9.20 -41.39 -21.56
N ARG A 489 -8.63 -42.38 -22.25
CA ARG A 489 -7.94 -42.18 -23.54
C ARG A 489 -8.82 -41.49 -24.59
N THR A 490 -10.08 -41.88 -24.71
CA THR A 490 -11.00 -41.37 -25.76
C THR A 490 -11.32 -39.89 -25.62
N TYR A 491 -11.54 -39.41 -24.40
CA TYR A 491 -11.85 -38.00 -24.13
C TYR A 491 -10.59 -37.16 -24.13
N PHE A 492 -9.48 -37.71 -23.62
CA PHE A 492 -8.18 -37.06 -23.67
C PHE A 492 -7.75 -36.75 -25.11
N ASP A 493 -7.89 -37.72 -26.03
CA ASP A 493 -7.55 -37.50 -27.45
C ASP A 493 -8.44 -36.45 -28.10
N LYS A 494 -9.73 -36.41 -27.76
CA LYS A 494 -10.65 -35.35 -28.23
C LYS A 494 -10.28 -33.97 -27.68
N LEU A 495 -9.83 -33.86 -26.43
CA LEU A 495 -9.35 -32.60 -25.85
C LEU A 495 -8.07 -32.11 -26.52
N VAL A 496 -7.15 -33.03 -26.84
CA VAL A 496 -5.92 -32.69 -27.58
C VAL A 496 -6.28 -32.15 -28.96
N GLU A 497 -7.15 -32.82 -29.71
CA GLU A 497 -7.59 -32.32 -31.03
C GLU A 497 -8.30 -30.96 -30.91
N MET A 498 -9.14 -30.77 -29.89
CA MET A 498 -9.78 -29.48 -29.63
C MET A 498 -8.76 -28.38 -29.32
N SER A 499 -7.71 -28.67 -28.54
CA SER A 499 -6.64 -27.72 -28.24
C SER A 499 -5.82 -27.34 -29.49
N ILE A 500 -5.58 -28.28 -30.40
CA ILE A 500 -4.90 -28.00 -31.67
C ILE A 500 -5.77 -27.11 -32.55
N LEU A 501 -7.08 -27.37 -32.62
CA LEU A 501 -8.03 -26.57 -33.39
C LEU A 501 -8.19 -25.15 -32.83
N THR A 502 -8.20 -24.97 -31.51
CA THR A 502 -8.29 -23.62 -30.91
C THR A 502 -7.01 -22.81 -31.15
N VAL A 503 -5.85 -23.44 -31.00
CA VAL A 503 -4.53 -22.84 -31.33
C VAL A 503 -4.43 -22.49 -32.82
N ALA A 504 -4.92 -23.36 -33.71
CA ALA A 504 -4.90 -23.12 -35.16
C ALA A 504 -5.81 -21.96 -35.59
N LYS A 505 -6.95 -21.77 -34.91
CA LYS A 505 -7.91 -20.67 -35.21
C LYS A 505 -7.45 -19.31 -34.69
N SER A 506 -6.57 -19.26 -33.70
CA SER A 506 -6.15 -18.04 -33.01
C SER A 506 -4.76 -17.62 -33.45
N ILE A 507 -4.66 -17.17 -34.70
CA ILE A 507 -3.39 -16.71 -35.27
C ILE A 507 -3.02 -15.35 -34.64
N GLY A 508 -1.91 -15.29 -33.90
CA GLY A 508 -1.21 -14.03 -33.61
C GLY A 508 -1.24 -13.48 -32.17
N SER A 509 -1.51 -14.27 -31.13
CA SER A 509 -1.31 -13.82 -29.74
C SER A 509 -0.38 -14.76 -28.93
N ASP A 510 0.53 -14.19 -28.15
CA ASP A 510 1.52 -14.94 -27.37
C ASP A 510 0.88 -15.90 -26.36
N HIS A 511 -0.33 -15.58 -25.89
CA HIS A 511 -1.13 -16.41 -24.98
C HIS A 511 -1.52 -17.78 -25.57
N VAL A 512 -1.63 -17.87 -26.90
CA VAL A 512 -2.00 -19.11 -27.61
C VAL A 512 -0.88 -20.14 -27.52
N PHE A 513 0.37 -19.69 -27.50
CA PHE A 513 1.54 -20.57 -27.43
C PHE A 513 1.88 -20.99 -26.00
N SER A 514 1.47 -20.20 -24.99
CA SER A 514 1.48 -20.63 -23.58
C SER A 514 0.57 -21.84 -23.35
N LEU A 515 -0.63 -21.85 -23.97
CA LEU A 515 -1.54 -22.97 -23.88
C LEU A 515 -0.94 -24.25 -24.50
N ALA A 516 -0.37 -24.15 -25.71
CA ALA A 516 0.28 -25.29 -26.37
C ALA A 516 1.42 -25.88 -25.53
N SER A 517 2.24 -25.01 -24.91
CA SER A 517 3.28 -25.43 -23.96
C SER A 517 2.70 -26.13 -22.73
N ALA A 518 1.67 -25.55 -22.10
CA ALA A 518 1.03 -26.13 -20.92
C ALA A 518 0.45 -27.52 -21.21
N VAL A 519 -0.15 -27.71 -22.40
CA VAL A 519 -0.66 -29.01 -22.86
C VAL A 519 0.48 -30.02 -23.03
N VAL A 520 1.59 -29.63 -23.67
CA VAL A 520 2.74 -30.51 -23.89
C VAL A 520 3.38 -30.94 -22.56
N LYS A 521 3.57 -30.01 -21.61
CA LYS A 521 4.07 -30.31 -20.26
C LYS A 521 3.13 -31.26 -19.51
N PHE A 522 1.82 -31.04 -19.59
CA PHE A 522 0.84 -31.92 -18.94
C PHE A 522 0.83 -33.34 -19.54
N VAL A 523 0.93 -33.46 -20.87
CA VAL A 523 1.04 -34.78 -21.53
C VAL A 523 2.32 -35.49 -21.10
N LEU A 524 3.43 -34.76 -20.97
CA LEU A 524 4.71 -35.30 -20.52
C LEU A 524 4.57 -35.93 -19.12
N GLU A 525 3.96 -35.20 -18.18
CA GLU A 525 3.74 -35.66 -16.80
C GLU A 525 2.81 -36.88 -16.71
N THR A 526 1.78 -36.95 -17.56
CA THR A 526 0.70 -37.96 -17.43
C THR A 526 0.82 -39.17 -18.33
N LYS A 527 1.40 -39.03 -19.53
CA LYS A 527 1.45 -40.07 -20.58
C LYS A 527 2.85 -40.39 -21.07
N GLY A 528 3.87 -39.67 -20.57
CA GLY A 528 5.27 -39.91 -20.87
C GLY A 528 5.76 -39.25 -22.17
N THR A 529 7.07 -39.40 -22.38
CA THR A 529 7.87 -38.66 -23.39
C THR A 529 7.46 -38.93 -24.83
N HIS A 530 7.12 -40.17 -25.18
CA HIS A 530 6.76 -40.54 -26.55
C HIS A 530 5.50 -39.80 -27.04
N ARG A 531 4.46 -39.75 -26.22
CA ARG A 531 3.20 -39.09 -26.58
C ARG A 531 3.33 -37.58 -26.58
N ALA A 532 4.13 -37.03 -25.67
CA ALA A 532 4.49 -35.61 -25.69
C ALA A 532 5.17 -35.23 -27.02
N ARG A 533 6.05 -36.10 -27.55
CA ARG A 533 6.71 -35.93 -28.86
C ARG A 533 5.77 -35.89 -30.03
N GLU A 534 4.77 -36.76 -30.06
CA GLU A 534 3.75 -36.74 -31.11
C GLU A 534 2.94 -35.45 -31.08
N ILE A 535 2.59 -34.98 -29.88
CA ILE A 535 1.72 -33.81 -29.71
C ILE A 535 2.47 -32.51 -30.00
N TYR A 536 3.69 -32.31 -29.49
CA TYR A 536 4.42 -31.08 -29.81
C TYR A 536 4.75 -30.99 -31.30
N LYS A 537 5.04 -32.11 -31.98
CA LYS A 537 5.26 -32.11 -33.45
C LYS A 537 4.04 -31.61 -34.21
N ARG A 538 2.82 -31.95 -33.75
CA ARG A 538 1.57 -31.44 -34.32
C ARG A 538 1.40 -29.95 -34.08
N PHE A 539 1.73 -29.44 -32.89
CA PHE A 539 1.70 -28.00 -32.63
C PHE A 539 2.76 -27.22 -33.43
N LEU A 540 3.95 -27.77 -33.61
CA LEU A 540 5.02 -27.17 -34.42
C LEU A 540 4.72 -27.19 -35.93
N ALA A 541 3.82 -28.06 -36.38
CA ALA A 541 3.35 -28.09 -37.77
C ALA A 541 2.35 -26.97 -38.11
N LEU A 542 1.88 -26.20 -37.11
CA LEU A 542 0.98 -25.07 -37.32
C LEU A 542 1.73 -23.86 -37.90
N PRO A 543 1.07 -23.01 -38.69
CA PRO A 543 1.70 -21.82 -39.27
C PRO A 543 2.16 -20.83 -38.18
N ARG A 544 3.47 -20.53 -38.17
CA ARG A 544 4.19 -19.68 -37.19
C ARG A 544 4.05 -20.14 -35.72
N PRO A 545 4.72 -21.23 -35.31
CA PRO A 545 4.75 -21.66 -33.91
C PRO A 545 5.49 -20.63 -33.05
N GLY A 546 4.91 -20.20 -31.92
CA GLY A 546 5.50 -19.21 -31.03
C GLY A 546 6.83 -19.64 -30.42
N LEU A 547 7.71 -18.68 -30.19
CA LEU A 547 9.04 -18.88 -29.58
C LEU A 547 8.96 -19.60 -28.22
N VAL A 548 7.95 -19.31 -27.40
CA VAL A 548 7.72 -19.94 -26.09
C VAL A 548 7.55 -21.45 -26.22
N LEU A 549 6.79 -21.90 -27.21
CA LEU A 549 6.59 -23.33 -27.48
C LEU A 549 7.91 -24.01 -27.88
N TYR A 550 8.75 -23.33 -28.69
CA TYR A 550 10.07 -23.84 -29.03
C TYR A 550 10.96 -23.97 -27.80
N LYS A 551 11.08 -22.92 -26.98
CA LYS A 551 11.88 -22.94 -25.74
C LYS A 551 11.44 -24.08 -24.80
N ASP A 552 10.13 -24.24 -24.59
CA ASP A 552 9.63 -25.31 -23.73
C ASP A 552 9.85 -26.73 -24.30
N CYS A 553 9.69 -26.93 -25.61
CA CYS A 553 10.00 -28.22 -26.24
C CYS A 553 11.49 -28.55 -26.19
N ILE A 554 12.34 -27.53 -26.35
CA ILE A 554 13.79 -27.63 -26.23
C ILE A 554 14.16 -27.99 -24.79
N ASP A 555 13.58 -27.33 -23.78
CA ASP A 555 13.84 -27.64 -22.37
C ASP A 555 13.47 -29.09 -22.03
N ILE A 556 12.36 -29.60 -22.58
CA ILE A 556 11.97 -31.00 -22.40
C ILE A 556 13.04 -31.94 -22.98
N GLU A 557 13.46 -31.73 -24.24
CA GLU A 557 14.42 -32.62 -24.90
C GLU A 557 15.84 -32.48 -24.31
N THR A 558 16.24 -31.30 -23.85
CA THR A 558 17.55 -31.08 -23.20
C THR A 558 17.62 -31.71 -21.82
N ASN A 559 16.54 -31.62 -21.03
CA ASN A 559 16.41 -32.33 -19.76
C ASN A 559 16.39 -33.86 -19.95
N LEU A 560 15.81 -34.37 -21.04
CA LEU A 560 15.87 -35.80 -21.35
C LEU A 560 17.24 -36.23 -21.90
N ALA A 561 17.97 -35.34 -22.59
CA ALA A 561 19.32 -35.61 -23.07
C ALA A 561 20.34 -35.71 -21.93
N SER A 562 20.20 -34.91 -20.87
CA SER A 562 21.06 -35.01 -19.67
C SER A 562 20.87 -36.32 -18.90
N LEU A 563 19.71 -36.97 -19.05
CA LEU A 563 19.39 -38.28 -18.47
C LEU A 563 19.93 -39.47 -19.29
N GLY A 564 20.63 -39.22 -20.42
CA GLY A 564 21.42 -40.24 -21.13
C GLY A 564 20.84 -40.80 -22.44
N ASP A 565 19.72 -40.27 -22.95
CA ASP A 565 19.16 -40.68 -24.25
C ASP A 565 19.81 -39.91 -25.42
N LYS A 566 20.50 -40.65 -26.30
CA LYS A 566 21.26 -40.10 -27.44
C LYS A 566 20.38 -39.49 -28.54
N ASP A 567 19.11 -39.88 -28.64
CA ASP A 567 18.22 -39.36 -29.67
C ASP A 567 17.58 -38.01 -29.27
N CYS A 568 17.53 -37.70 -27.97
CA CYS A 568 17.06 -36.42 -27.44
C CYS A 568 17.93 -35.24 -27.90
N LEU A 569 19.26 -35.40 -27.90
CA LEU A 569 20.20 -34.37 -28.37
C LEU A 569 19.97 -34.03 -29.85
N LYS A 570 19.73 -35.04 -30.69
CA LYS A 570 19.41 -34.84 -32.11
C LYS A 570 18.07 -34.13 -32.28
N ASN A 571 17.08 -34.44 -31.46
CA ASN A 571 15.78 -33.78 -31.49
C ASN A 571 15.88 -32.32 -31.02
N ALA A 572 16.61 -32.05 -29.94
CA ALA A 572 16.89 -30.70 -29.46
C ALA A 572 17.57 -29.85 -30.54
N ARG A 573 18.58 -30.38 -31.24
CA ARG A 573 19.21 -29.71 -32.39
C ARG A 573 18.21 -29.38 -33.48
N LYS A 574 17.35 -30.32 -33.88
CA LYS A 574 16.30 -30.07 -34.89
C LYS A 574 15.33 -28.97 -34.45
N LEU A 575 14.98 -28.93 -33.17
CA LEU A 575 14.12 -27.90 -32.60
C LEU A 575 14.80 -26.52 -32.63
N TYR A 576 16.07 -26.43 -32.23
CA TYR A 576 16.86 -25.20 -32.35
C TYR A 576 16.98 -24.72 -33.79
N GLU A 577 17.27 -25.62 -34.74
CA GLU A 577 17.34 -25.28 -36.17
C GLU A 577 16.00 -24.75 -36.69
N SER A 578 14.87 -25.38 -36.30
CA SER A 578 13.54 -24.89 -36.68
C SER A 578 13.15 -23.58 -36.00
N ALA A 579 13.60 -23.35 -34.76
CA ALA A 579 13.36 -22.11 -34.03
C ALA A 579 14.14 -20.95 -34.66
N VAL A 580 15.42 -21.17 -34.94
CA VAL A 580 16.32 -20.21 -35.59
C VAL A 580 15.86 -19.87 -37.01
N ALA A 581 15.36 -20.84 -37.77
CA ALA A 581 14.81 -20.59 -39.11
C ALA A 581 13.61 -19.63 -39.09
N ASN A 582 12.82 -19.66 -38.01
CA ASN A 582 11.63 -18.82 -37.85
C ASN A 582 11.90 -17.51 -37.08
N TYR A 583 12.85 -17.50 -36.14
CA TYR A 583 13.17 -16.40 -35.21
C TYR A 583 14.67 -16.06 -35.24
N SER A 584 15.22 -15.83 -36.43
CA SER A 584 16.67 -15.62 -36.59
C SER A 584 17.23 -14.36 -35.91
N GLU A 585 16.37 -13.42 -35.52
CA GLU A 585 16.71 -12.13 -34.90
C GLU A 585 16.88 -12.20 -33.37
N ASP A 586 16.45 -13.29 -32.71
CA ASP A 586 16.52 -13.42 -31.25
C ASP A 586 17.93 -13.85 -30.78
N VAL A 587 18.63 -12.94 -30.11
CA VAL A 587 19.98 -13.12 -29.58
C VAL A 587 20.03 -14.18 -28.46
N GLU A 588 19.01 -14.29 -27.62
CA GLU A 588 18.99 -15.24 -26.51
C GLU A 588 18.91 -16.68 -27.02
N LEU A 589 18.07 -16.92 -28.04
CA LEU A 589 17.94 -18.23 -28.66
C LEU A 589 19.28 -18.77 -29.20
N TRP A 590 20.09 -17.90 -29.80
CA TRP A 590 21.43 -18.25 -30.27
C TRP A 590 22.41 -18.52 -29.13
N LYS A 591 22.33 -17.77 -28.03
CA LYS A 591 23.14 -18.00 -26.83
C LYS A 591 22.80 -19.33 -26.17
N ASP A 592 21.51 -19.65 -26.05
CA ASP A 592 21.03 -20.91 -25.50
C ASP A 592 21.46 -22.10 -26.37
N TYR A 593 21.41 -21.94 -27.70
CA TYR A 593 21.86 -22.99 -28.62
C TYR A 593 23.38 -23.25 -28.49
N TYR A 594 24.18 -22.19 -28.40
CA TYR A 594 25.62 -22.30 -28.15
C TYR A 594 25.93 -22.94 -26.78
N SER A 595 25.18 -22.57 -25.74
CA SER A 595 25.29 -23.14 -24.38
C SER A 595 24.99 -24.65 -24.36
N LEU A 596 24.01 -25.11 -25.14
CA LEU A 596 23.73 -26.53 -25.27
C LEU A 596 24.89 -27.28 -25.95
N GLU A 597 25.39 -26.77 -27.07
CA GLU A 597 26.45 -27.43 -27.84
C GLU A 597 27.79 -27.44 -27.09
N THR A 598 28.07 -26.43 -26.27
CA THR A 598 29.25 -26.42 -25.38
C THR A 598 29.14 -27.43 -24.24
N LYS A 599 27.93 -27.64 -23.69
CA LYS A 599 27.70 -28.60 -22.58
C LYS A 599 27.58 -30.06 -23.04
N MET A 600 26.93 -30.30 -24.17
CA MET A 600 26.48 -31.65 -24.58
C MET A 600 26.93 -32.04 -26.00
N GLY A 601 27.54 -31.10 -26.74
CA GLY A 601 27.96 -31.27 -28.13
C GLY A 601 29.48 -31.41 -28.31
N THR A 602 29.97 -30.95 -29.44
CA THR A 602 31.41 -30.96 -29.80
C THR A 602 31.90 -29.52 -30.02
N SER A 603 33.20 -29.27 -29.85
CA SER A 603 33.79 -27.94 -30.10
C SER A 603 33.53 -27.45 -31.52
N GLU A 604 33.50 -28.35 -32.50
CA GLU A 604 33.19 -28.04 -33.89
C GLU A 604 31.73 -27.61 -34.09
N THR A 605 30.77 -28.29 -33.46
CA THR A 605 29.35 -27.94 -33.56
C THR A 605 29.04 -26.64 -32.84
N ALA A 606 29.65 -26.39 -31.67
CA ALA A 606 29.54 -25.13 -30.95
C ALA A 606 30.09 -23.94 -31.77
N ASN A 607 31.28 -24.11 -32.36
CA ASN A 607 31.87 -23.11 -33.25
C ASN A 607 31.00 -22.87 -34.49
N GLY A 608 30.40 -23.92 -35.06
CA GLY A 608 29.47 -23.81 -36.19
C GLY A 608 28.23 -22.99 -35.87
N VAL A 609 27.66 -23.10 -34.66
CA VAL A 609 26.54 -22.26 -34.21
C VAL A 609 26.99 -20.81 -34.00
N TYR A 610 28.15 -20.60 -33.37
CA TYR A 610 28.73 -19.28 -33.14
C TYR A 610 28.91 -18.48 -34.45
N TRP A 611 29.51 -19.11 -35.47
CA TRP A 611 29.72 -18.47 -36.77
C TRP A 611 28.42 -18.16 -37.49
N ARG A 612 27.40 -19.02 -37.37
CA ARG A 612 26.08 -18.79 -37.96
C ARG A 612 25.36 -17.63 -37.28
N ALA A 613 25.33 -17.61 -35.94
CA ALA A 613 24.74 -16.51 -35.16
C ALA A 613 25.36 -15.16 -35.52
N ARG A 614 26.69 -15.10 -35.65
CA ARG A 614 27.43 -13.89 -36.05
C ARG A 614 27.06 -13.40 -37.45
N LYS A 615 26.80 -14.32 -38.38
CA LYS A 615 26.43 -13.99 -39.77
C LYS A 615 24.99 -13.49 -39.89
N THR A 616 24.06 -14.03 -39.10
CA THR A 616 22.63 -13.68 -39.15
C THR A 616 22.31 -12.40 -38.37
N LEU A 617 22.92 -12.18 -37.20
CA LEU A 617 22.61 -11.06 -36.30
C LEU A 617 23.31 -9.71 -36.65
N LYS A 618 24.06 -9.65 -37.76
CA LYS A 618 24.81 -8.46 -38.25
C LYS A 618 25.36 -7.57 -37.11
N GLU A 619 26.47 -7.99 -36.50
CA GLU A 619 27.26 -7.18 -35.56
C GLU A 619 26.44 -6.48 -34.44
N SER A 620 25.37 -7.09 -33.93
CA SER A 620 24.88 -6.69 -32.60
C SER A 620 25.94 -7.07 -31.57
N ALA A 621 26.51 -6.06 -30.92
CA ALA A 621 27.65 -6.15 -29.99
C ALA A 621 27.39 -7.02 -28.74
N ASP A 622 26.22 -7.64 -28.60
CA ASP A 622 25.76 -8.34 -27.40
C ASP A 622 26.06 -9.85 -27.39
N PHE A 623 26.56 -10.44 -28.48
CA PHE A 623 27.10 -11.81 -28.45
C PHE A 623 28.55 -11.88 -27.89
N ILE A 624 29.17 -10.72 -27.62
CA ILE A 624 30.60 -10.60 -27.32
C ILE A 624 30.95 -10.91 -25.85
N VAL A 625 29.99 -11.09 -24.94
CA VAL A 625 30.32 -11.38 -23.54
C VAL A 625 30.26 -12.89 -23.29
N GLY A 626 31.40 -13.57 -23.44
CA GLY A 626 31.53 -14.97 -22.99
C GLY A 626 32.73 -15.78 -23.49
N SER A 627 33.69 -15.20 -24.23
CA SER A 627 34.88 -15.94 -24.69
C SER A 627 36.21 -15.26 -24.36
N ASP A 628 36.30 -14.61 -23.19
CA ASP A 628 37.59 -14.33 -22.55
C ASP A 628 37.78 -15.31 -21.39
N LEU A 629 37.98 -16.58 -21.74
CA LEU A 629 38.64 -17.62 -20.95
C LEU A 629 38.70 -18.88 -21.82
N LEU A 630 39.63 -18.88 -22.78
CA LEU A 630 40.43 -20.03 -23.18
C LEU A 630 41.63 -19.56 -24.02
#